data_AF-A0A936GEJ5-F1
#
_entry.id   AF-A0A936GEJ5-F1
#
_cell.length_a   1.000
_cell.length_b   1.000
_cell.length_c   1.000
_cell.angle_alpha   90.00
_cell.angle_beta   90.00
_cell.angle_gamma   90.00
#
_symmetry.space_group_name_H-M   'P 1'
#
loop_
_entity.id
_entity.type
_entity.pdbx_description
1 polymer ?
#
loop_
_entity_poly.entity_id
_entity_poly.type
_entity_poly.pdbx_seq_one_letter_code
_entity_poly.pdbx_strand_id
1 'polypeptide(L)'
;MRVFLIFILLLITATSRLFAEDAIPLAPDFTLRELHNDFYFFPDTSGILEYSDIQKDTSRFIFIKSTREIPYMHHLNGSVWIKFYLENQSQKSKKVLVHFDFPLYDTITMYQKDTIEVIEESLGLALPFFVRKRLNPDPLFEVYLEPQEKKEIVFKISKTTG
;
A
#
# COMPACT_ATOMS: atom_id res chain seq x y z
N MET A 1 20.70 -6.19 44.51
CA MET A 1 20.56 -6.95 43.23
C MET A 1 19.16 -6.85 42.61
N ARG A 2 18.05 -6.88 43.37
CA ARG A 2 16.68 -6.80 42.82
C ARG A 2 16.35 -5.49 42.09
N VAL A 3 16.85 -4.34 42.55
CA VAL A 3 16.60 -3.02 41.92
C VAL A 3 17.28 -2.88 40.55
N PHE A 4 18.46 -3.49 40.37
CA PHE A 4 19.20 -3.47 39.09
C PHE A 4 18.47 -4.26 38.00
N LEU A 5 17.81 -5.35 38.38
CA LEU A 5 17.05 -6.20 37.46
C LEU A 5 15.77 -5.52 36.96
N ILE A 6 15.14 -4.68 37.79
CA ILE A 6 14.00 -3.85 37.40
C ILE A 6 14.42 -2.80 36.37
N PHE A 7 15.59 -2.16 36.54
CA PHE A 7 16.12 -1.18 35.58
C PHE A 7 16.41 -1.80 34.20
N ILE A 8 16.96 -3.01 34.17
CA ILE A 8 17.20 -3.74 32.91
C ILE A 8 15.88 -4.11 32.23
N LEU A 9 14.88 -4.57 32.99
CA LEU A 9 13.57 -4.91 32.44
C LEU A 9 12.84 -3.68 31.85
N LEU A 10 13.04 -2.51 32.46
CA LEU A 10 12.43 -1.25 32.00
C LEU A 10 13.13 -0.67 30.76
N LEU A 11 14.43 -0.94 30.57
CA LEU A 11 15.14 -0.57 29.35
C LEU A 11 14.71 -1.42 28.13
N ILE A 12 14.42 -2.71 28.33
CA ILE A 12 14.04 -3.63 27.24
C ILE A 12 12.62 -3.34 26.73
N THR A 13 11.71 -2.85 27.58
CA THR A 13 10.35 -2.47 27.16
C THR A 13 10.27 -1.08 26.54
N ALA A 14 11.25 -0.21 26.76
CA ALA A 14 11.28 1.13 26.17
C ALA A 14 11.73 1.14 24.70
N THR A 15 12.43 0.11 24.23
CA THR A 15 12.96 0.05 22.85
C THR A 15 12.00 -0.54 21.82
N SER A 16 10.84 -1.06 22.23
CA SER A 16 9.89 -1.73 21.31
C SER A 16 8.96 -0.79 20.53
N ARG A 17 9.17 0.54 20.57
CA ARG A 17 8.41 1.50 19.76
C ARG A 17 9.01 1.78 18.38
N LEU A 18 10.09 1.11 18.01
CA LEU A 18 10.79 1.39 16.77
C LEU A 18 10.08 0.67 15.61
N PHE A 19 9.60 1.47 14.66
CA PHE A 19 9.05 1.09 13.34
C PHE A 19 7.56 0.75 13.27
N ALA A 20 6.70 1.61 13.81
CA ALA A 20 5.38 1.73 13.20
C ALA A 20 5.52 2.60 11.93
N GLU A 21 5.32 2.02 10.74
CA GLU A 21 5.25 2.81 9.50
C GLU A 21 4.11 3.85 9.62
N ASP A 22 4.38 5.09 9.21
CA ASP A 22 3.40 6.18 9.34
C ASP A 22 2.15 5.89 8.50
N ALA A 23 1.00 5.97 9.15
CA ALA A 23 -0.30 5.85 8.47
C ALA A 23 -0.76 7.21 7.98
N ILE A 24 -1.47 7.22 6.86
CA ILE A 24 -2.18 8.37 6.33
C ILE A 24 -3.48 8.51 7.15
N PRO A 25 -3.62 9.54 8.00
CA PRO A 25 -4.82 9.72 8.79
C PRO A 25 -5.99 10.15 7.90
N LEU A 26 -7.10 9.43 8.00
CA LEU A 26 -8.37 9.75 7.36
C LEU A 26 -9.32 10.36 8.40
N ALA A 27 -9.13 11.66 8.68
CA ALA A 27 -9.97 12.44 9.59
C ALA A 27 -11.46 12.37 9.19
N PRO A 28 -12.42 12.55 10.12
CA PRO A 28 -13.86 12.43 9.82
C PRO A 28 -14.35 13.25 8.62
N ASP A 29 -13.73 14.38 8.35
CA ASP A 29 -14.01 15.34 7.27
C ASP A 29 -13.11 15.16 6.02
N PHE A 30 -12.35 14.06 5.93
CA PHE A 30 -11.49 13.75 4.79
C PHE A 30 -12.25 13.78 3.45
N THR A 31 -11.71 14.49 2.47
CA THR A 31 -12.26 14.59 1.11
C THR A 31 -11.29 14.04 0.06
N LEU A 32 -10.06 14.56 0.02
CA LEU A 32 -9.04 14.21 -0.95
C LEU A 32 -7.64 14.43 -0.35
N ARG A 33 -6.70 13.57 -0.72
CA ARG A 33 -5.27 13.76 -0.45
C ARG A 33 -4.44 13.11 -1.55
N GLU A 34 -3.49 13.86 -2.07
CA GLU A 34 -2.46 13.36 -2.96
C GLU A 34 -1.40 12.59 -2.16
N LEU A 35 -0.97 11.43 -2.68
CA LEU A 35 -0.08 10.51 -1.95
C LEU A 35 1.41 10.73 -2.22
N HIS A 36 1.84 11.85 -2.81
CA HIS A 36 3.18 12.04 -3.41
C HIS A 36 4.35 11.46 -2.60
N ASN A 37 4.39 11.71 -1.28
CA ASN A 37 5.45 11.24 -0.39
C ASN A 37 4.94 10.26 0.68
N ASP A 38 3.68 9.83 0.60
CA ASP A 38 3.02 9.05 1.64
C ASP A 38 2.93 7.55 1.33
N PHE A 39 3.82 7.06 0.47
CA PHE A 39 3.96 5.64 0.17
C PHE A 39 5.42 5.20 0.15
N TYR A 40 5.59 3.89 0.14
CA TYR A 40 6.87 3.23 -0.09
C TYR A 40 6.77 2.43 -1.38
N PHE A 41 7.90 2.23 -2.05
CA PHE A 41 7.94 1.46 -3.28
C PHE A 41 9.14 0.51 -3.33
N PHE A 42 8.98 -0.56 -4.09
CA PHE A 42 10.01 -1.56 -4.36
C PHE A 42 9.98 -1.93 -5.85
N PRO A 43 11.02 -1.59 -6.63
CA PRO A 43 11.13 -2.02 -8.02
C PRO A 43 11.41 -3.51 -8.13
N ASP A 44 10.54 -4.24 -8.82
CA ASP A 44 10.75 -5.63 -9.20
C ASP A 44 11.17 -5.70 -10.68
N THR A 45 12.48 -5.66 -10.89
CA THR A 45 13.08 -5.76 -12.23
C THR A 45 12.88 -7.13 -12.87
N SER A 46 12.47 -8.15 -12.11
CA SER A 46 12.21 -9.48 -12.64
C SER A 46 10.80 -9.58 -13.23
N GLY A 47 9.86 -8.79 -12.70
CA GLY A 47 8.44 -8.81 -13.07
C GLY A 47 7.67 -10.05 -12.59
N ILE A 48 8.36 -11.06 -12.05
CA ILE A 48 7.79 -12.36 -11.71
C ILE A 48 7.31 -12.47 -10.27
N LEU A 49 7.58 -11.48 -9.41
CA LEU A 49 7.17 -11.58 -8.01
C LEU A 49 5.64 -11.56 -7.90
N GLU A 50 5.11 -12.32 -6.95
CA GLU A 50 3.69 -12.33 -6.60
C GLU A 50 3.48 -11.69 -5.22
N TYR A 51 2.23 -11.34 -4.90
CA TYR A 51 1.91 -10.73 -3.60
C TYR A 51 2.29 -11.66 -2.43
N SER A 52 2.18 -12.98 -2.64
CA SER A 52 2.55 -13.95 -1.61
C SER A 52 4.05 -13.94 -1.29
N ASP A 53 4.91 -13.57 -2.26
CA ASP A 53 6.34 -13.42 -2.03
C ASP A 53 6.61 -12.18 -1.16
N ILE A 54 5.97 -11.06 -1.53
CA ILE A 54 6.08 -9.77 -0.83
C ILE A 54 5.64 -9.89 0.64
N GLN A 55 4.58 -10.67 0.91
CA GLN A 55 4.09 -10.87 2.27
C GLN A 55 4.99 -11.76 3.14
N LYS A 56 5.58 -12.82 2.57
CA LYS A 56 6.32 -13.84 3.33
C LYS A 56 7.68 -13.37 3.80
N ASP A 57 8.33 -12.49 3.03
CA ASP A 57 9.70 -12.08 3.28
C ASP A 57 9.86 -10.56 3.19
N THR A 58 9.15 -9.85 4.07
CA THR A 58 9.25 -8.39 4.19
C THR A 58 10.66 -7.90 4.51
N SER A 59 11.53 -8.79 5.04
CA SER A 59 12.93 -8.48 5.35
C SER A 59 13.83 -8.44 4.11
N ARG A 60 13.48 -9.21 3.07
CA ARG A 60 14.23 -9.29 1.81
C ARG A 60 13.89 -8.16 0.85
N PHE A 61 12.68 -7.62 0.92
CA PHE A 61 12.22 -6.55 0.04
C PHE A 61 12.33 -5.20 0.74
N ILE A 62 13.39 -4.46 0.43
CA ILE A 62 13.63 -3.12 1.00
C ILE A 62 12.73 -2.11 0.27
N PHE A 63 11.58 -1.81 0.87
CA PHE A 63 10.70 -0.75 0.42
C PHE A 63 11.31 0.63 0.73
N ILE A 64 11.44 1.45 -0.31
CA ILE A 64 12.04 2.78 -0.24
C ILE A 64 10.91 3.80 -0.04
N LYS A 65 11.01 4.66 0.98
CA LYS A 65 10.05 5.75 1.18
C LYS A 65 10.10 6.70 -0.01
N SER A 66 8.95 7.04 -0.57
CA SER A 66 8.86 8.06 -1.61
C SER A 66 9.27 9.43 -1.05
N THR A 67 10.20 10.10 -1.73
CA THR A 67 10.68 11.45 -1.38
C THR A 67 10.39 12.47 -2.47
N ARG A 68 9.75 12.05 -3.56
CA ARG A 68 9.40 12.85 -4.74
C ARG A 68 8.07 12.35 -5.29
N GLU A 69 7.40 13.18 -6.09
CA GLU A 69 6.29 12.72 -6.93
C GLU A 69 6.74 11.49 -7.74
N ILE A 70 6.00 10.40 -7.56
CA ILE A 70 6.04 9.09 -8.22
C ILE A 70 7.37 8.77 -8.94
N PRO A 71 8.19 7.81 -8.45
CA PRO A 71 9.45 7.47 -9.10
C PRO A 71 9.23 7.19 -10.59
N TYR A 72 9.91 7.93 -11.47
CA TYR A 72 9.75 7.85 -12.93
C TYR A 72 9.71 6.38 -13.43
N MET A 73 8.50 5.84 -13.62
CA MET A 73 8.28 4.43 -13.95
C MET A 73 8.46 4.14 -15.44
N HIS A 74 8.64 5.17 -16.27
CA HIS A 74 8.70 5.07 -17.73
C HIS A 74 9.79 4.14 -18.27
N HIS A 75 10.85 3.89 -17.48
CA HIS A 75 12.00 3.08 -17.87
C HIS A 75 12.10 1.74 -17.15
N LEU A 76 11.10 1.37 -16.35
CA LEU A 76 11.15 0.11 -15.60
C LEU A 76 10.74 -1.05 -16.49
N ASN A 77 11.70 -1.91 -16.80
CA ASN A 77 11.44 -3.25 -17.31
C ASN A 77 11.02 -4.12 -16.12
N GLY A 78 9.73 -4.47 -16.04
CA GLY A 78 9.19 -5.30 -14.95
C GLY A 78 7.97 -4.68 -14.26
N SER A 79 7.95 -4.79 -12.94
CA SER A 79 6.85 -4.28 -12.11
C SER A 79 7.36 -3.44 -10.93
N VAL A 80 6.47 -2.68 -10.31
CA VAL A 80 6.76 -1.97 -9.06
C VAL A 80 5.69 -2.29 -8.06
N TRP A 81 6.15 -2.58 -6.86
CA TRP A 81 5.33 -2.73 -5.69
C TRP A 81 5.25 -1.40 -4.97
N ILE A 82 4.05 -0.93 -4.69
CA ILE A 82 3.80 0.25 -3.87
C ILE A 82 3.04 -0.20 -2.62
N LYS A 83 3.40 0.33 -1.45
CA LYS A 83 2.63 0.12 -0.23
C LYS A 83 2.46 1.40 0.57
N PHE A 84 1.34 1.52 1.27
CA PHE A 84 1.08 2.57 2.24
C PHE A 84 0.05 2.10 3.25
N TYR A 85 -0.10 2.86 4.33
CA TYR A 85 -1.06 2.58 5.39
C TYR A 85 -2.10 3.68 5.44
N LEU A 86 -3.37 3.30 5.53
CA LEU A 86 -4.48 4.21 5.79
C LEU A 86 -4.97 3.99 7.23
N GLU A 87 -5.35 5.06 7.92
CA GLU A 87 -5.91 4.96 9.27
C GLU A 87 -7.24 5.71 9.35
N ASN A 88 -8.33 5.00 9.65
CA ASN A 88 -9.63 5.62 9.87
C ASN A 88 -9.74 6.18 11.28
N GLN A 89 -9.55 7.48 11.44
CA GLN A 89 -9.63 8.14 12.76
C GLN A 89 -11.06 8.40 13.24
N SER A 90 -12.07 8.01 12.48
CA SER A 90 -13.47 8.20 12.85
C SER A 90 -14.03 7.00 13.64
N GLN A 91 -15.15 7.23 14.31
CA GLN A 91 -15.91 6.19 15.04
C GLN A 91 -16.89 5.43 14.12
N LYS A 92 -16.86 5.70 12.81
CA LYS A 92 -17.74 5.07 11.81
C LYS A 92 -16.88 4.39 10.76
N SER A 93 -17.42 3.37 10.10
CA SER A 93 -16.76 2.81 8.93
C SER A 93 -16.65 3.87 7.83
N LYS A 94 -15.59 3.75 7.03
CA LYS A 94 -15.29 4.69 5.96
C LYS A 94 -14.97 3.94 4.69
N LYS A 95 -15.53 4.41 3.58
CA LYS A 95 -15.16 4.00 2.23
C LYS A 95 -14.36 5.12 1.59
N VAL A 96 -13.16 4.81 1.14
CA VAL A 96 -12.32 5.73 0.36
C VAL A 96 -11.99 5.14 -1.00
N LEU A 97 -11.59 6.01 -1.90
CA LEU A 97 -11.19 5.66 -3.25
C LEU A 97 -9.71 5.99 -3.42
N VAL A 98 -8.94 5.02 -3.92
CA VAL A 98 -7.56 5.25 -4.35
C VAL A 98 -7.59 5.39 -5.87
N HIS A 99 -7.15 6.56 -6.36
CA HIS A 99 -7.18 6.93 -7.77
C HIS A 99 -5.74 7.05 -8.29
N PHE A 100 -5.50 6.53 -9.49
CA PHE A 100 -4.24 6.71 -10.21
C PHE A 100 -4.46 7.66 -11.39
N ASP A 101 -3.82 8.83 -11.34
CA ASP A 101 -3.91 9.88 -12.38
C ASP A 101 -3.21 9.50 -13.70
N PHE A 102 -2.47 8.39 -13.72
CA PHE A 102 -1.75 7.91 -14.90
C PHE A 102 -2.35 6.58 -15.39
N PRO A 103 -3.32 6.61 -16.32
CA PRO A 103 -4.04 5.42 -16.77
C PRO A 103 -3.23 4.53 -17.74
N LEU A 104 -1.99 4.92 -18.09
CA LEU A 104 -1.21 4.27 -19.15
C LEU A 104 -0.46 3.01 -18.72
N TYR A 105 -0.72 2.48 -17.53
CA TYR A 105 -0.16 1.21 -17.10
C TYR A 105 -0.98 0.04 -17.62
N ASP A 106 -0.30 -1.04 -18.02
CA ASP A 106 -0.96 -2.21 -18.59
C ASP A 106 -1.81 -2.91 -17.53
N THR A 107 -1.30 -3.02 -16.30
CA THR A 107 -2.05 -3.56 -15.17
C THR A 107 -1.62 -2.89 -13.87
N ILE A 108 -2.61 -2.52 -13.06
CA ILE A 108 -2.50 -2.09 -11.68
C ILE A 108 -3.36 -3.04 -10.86
N THR A 109 -2.73 -3.77 -9.94
CA THR A 109 -3.41 -4.72 -9.07
C THR A 109 -3.32 -4.23 -7.64
N MET A 110 -4.46 -4.02 -6.99
CA MET A 110 -4.55 -3.75 -5.56
C MET A 110 -4.66 -5.05 -4.78
N TYR A 111 -3.91 -5.13 -3.70
CA TYR A 111 -4.03 -6.15 -2.66
C TYR A 111 -4.35 -5.46 -1.34
N GLN A 112 -5.44 -5.87 -0.72
CA GLN A 112 -5.78 -5.49 0.65
C GLN A 112 -6.17 -6.73 1.44
N LYS A 113 -5.77 -6.77 2.70
CA LYS A 113 -6.17 -7.86 3.60
C LYS A 113 -7.52 -7.52 4.22
N ASP A 114 -8.47 -8.44 4.09
CA ASP A 114 -9.73 -8.42 4.81
C ASP A 114 -9.80 -9.64 5.72
N THR A 115 -9.71 -9.42 7.03
CA THR A 115 -9.72 -10.43 8.11
C THR A 115 -8.80 -11.65 7.89
N ILE A 116 -9.17 -12.55 6.98
CA ILE A 116 -8.46 -13.79 6.64
C ILE A 116 -8.08 -13.84 5.14
N GLU A 117 -8.80 -13.13 4.28
CA GLU A 117 -8.66 -13.19 2.82
C GLU A 117 -7.88 -11.99 2.27
N VAL A 118 -7.22 -12.22 1.14
CA VAL A 118 -6.63 -11.15 0.34
C VAL A 118 -7.62 -10.79 -0.75
N ILE A 119 -8.11 -9.56 -0.72
CA ILE A 119 -8.94 -9.02 -1.79
C ILE A 119 -7.98 -8.49 -2.85
N GLU A 120 -8.08 -9.08 -4.04
CA GLU A 120 -7.35 -8.68 -5.23
C GLU A 120 -8.30 -8.00 -6.23
N GLU A 121 -7.94 -6.79 -6.67
CA GLU A 121 -8.65 -6.08 -7.73
C GLU A 121 -7.64 -5.59 -8.76
N SER A 122 -7.82 -5.95 -10.03
CA SER A 122 -6.94 -5.53 -11.14
C SER A 122 -7.67 -4.62 -12.12
N LEU A 123 -7.03 -3.50 -12.47
CA LEU A 123 -7.48 -2.52 -13.48
C LEU A 123 -6.30 -2.20 -14.42
N GLY A 124 -6.56 -1.67 -15.62
CA GLY A 124 -5.49 -1.28 -16.55
C GLY A 124 -5.88 -1.38 -18.02
N LEU A 125 -4.94 -1.02 -18.91
CA LEU A 125 -5.15 -1.05 -20.37
C LEU A 125 -5.25 -2.46 -20.93
N ALA A 126 -4.56 -3.44 -20.34
CA ALA A 126 -4.59 -4.82 -20.81
C ALA A 126 -5.91 -5.55 -20.50
N LEU A 127 -6.77 -4.97 -19.64
CA LEU A 127 -8.03 -5.58 -19.23
C LEU A 127 -9.20 -5.05 -20.07
N PRO A 128 -10.02 -5.94 -20.67
CA PRO A 128 -11.16 -5.52 -21.47
C PRO A 128 -12.15 -4.68 -20.69
N PHE A 129 -12.73 -3.66 -21.35
CA PHE A 129 -13.71 -2.76 -20.73
C PHE A 129 -14.91 -3.48 -20.09
N PHE A 130 -15.35 -4.61 -20.65
CA PHE A 130 -16.50 -5.36 -20.13
C PHE A 130 -16.22 -6.10 -18.82
N VAL A 131 -14.96 -6.26 -18.41
CA VAL A 131 -14.56 -6.85 -17.12
C VAL A 131 -14.52 -5.80 -16.02
N ARG A 132 -14.52 -4.51 -16.37
CA ARG A 132 -14.44 -3.42 -15.40
C ARG A 132 -15.77 -3.30 -14.67
N LYS A 133 -15.73 -3.36 -13.33
CA LYS A 133 -16.88 -3.12 -12.45
C LYS A 133 -17.45 -1.70 -12.62
N ARG A 134 -16.67 -0.76 -13.19
CA ARG A 134 -17.05 0.63 -13.44
C ARG A 134 -16.58 1.13 -14.81
N LEU A 135 -17.41 1.96 -15.43
CA LEU A 135 -17.09 2.74 -16.64
C LEU A 135 -16.28 3.99 -16.27
N ASN A 136 -15.08 3.81 -15.71
CA ASN A 136 -14.11 4.89 -15.52
C ASN A 136 -12.85 4.56 -16.36
N PRO A 137 -12.36 5.49 -17.21
CA PRO A 137 -11.08 5.30 -17.89
C PRO A 137 -9.93 5.11 -16.88
N ASP A 138 -10.00 5.80 -15.74
CA ASP A 138 -8.93 5.81 -14.75
C ASP A 138 -9.05 4.66 -13.75
N PRO A 139 -7.92 4.04 -13.35
CA PRO A 139 -7.90 3.05 -12.29
C PRO A 139 -8.35 3.64 -10.95
N LEU A 140 -9.43 3.10 -10.40
CA LEU A 140 -10.08 3.56 -9.17
C LEU A 140 -10.46 2.39 -8.29
N PHE A 141 -9.81 2.27 -7.14
CA PHE A 141 -9.93 1.14 -6.22
C PHE A 141 -10.70 1.53 -4.96
N GLU A 142 -11.58 0.66 -4.49
CA GLU A 142 -12.34 0.91 -3.25
C GLU A 142 -11.65 0.29 -2.05
N VAL A 143 -11.41 1.11 -1.03
CA VAL A 143 -10.91 0.65 0.26
C VAL A 143 -11.97 0.92 1.32
N TYR A 144 -12.33 -0.13 2.04
CA TYR A 144 -13.25 -0.07 3.17
C TYR A 144 -12.41 -0.15 4.45
N LEU A 145 -12.64 0.77 5.38
CA LEU A 145 -11.98 0.79 6.68
C LEU A 145 -13.03 0.76 7.80
N GLU A 146 -12.84 -0.14 8.76
CA GLU A 146 -13.60 -0.16 10.01
C GLU A 146 -13.25 1.03 10.91
N PRO A 147 -14.07 1.37 11.92
CA PRO A 147 -13.75 2.42 12.88
C PRO A 147 -12.38 2.19 13.54
N GLN A 148 -11.54 3.21 13.58
CA GLN A 148 -10.19 3.16 14.18
C GLN A 148 -9.24 2.13 13.53
N GLU A 149 -9.58 1.60 12.35
CA GLU A 149 -8.75 0.62 11.66
C GLU A 149 -7.54 1.29 10.99
N LYS A 150 -6.37 0.67 11.16
CA LYS A 150 -5.18 0.90 10.34
C LYS A 150 -5.03 -0.24 9.34
N LYS A 151 -5.05 0.06 8.04
CA LYS A 151 -5.03 -0.92 6.95
C LYS A 151 -3.85 -0.68 6.02
N GLU A 152 -3.11 -1.74 5.72
CA GLU A 152 -2.08 -1.74 4.67
C GLU A 152 -2.73 -1.91 3.30
N ILE A 153 -2.35 -1.05 2.37
CA ILE A 153 -2.74 -1.13 0.96
C ILE A 153 -1.49 -1.37 0.15
N VAL A 154 -1.52 -2.40 -0.69
CA VAL A 154 -0.40 -2.77 -1.56
C VAL A 154 -0.87 -2.76 -3.01
N PHE A 155 -0.04 -2.22 -3.90
CA PHE A 155 -0.27 -2.24 -5.33
C PHE A 155 0.90 -2.91 -6.05
N LYS A 156 0.59 -3.70 -7.08
CA LYS A 156 1.55 -4.10 -8.12
C LYS A 156 1.20 -3.35 -9.39
N ILE A 157 2.14 -2.56 -9.90
CA ILE A 157 2.01 -1.85 -11.17
C ILE A 157 2.94 -2.54 -12.17
N SER A 158 2.38 -3.04 -13.27
CA SER A 158 3.12 -3.78 -14.29
C SER A 158 3.00 -3.09 -15.64
N LYS A 159 4.10 -3.10 -16.38
CA LYS A 159 4.15 -2.72 -17.79
C LYS A 159 4.67 -3.90 -18.60
N THR A 160 3.89 -4.36 -19.56
CA THR A 160 4.28 -5.32 -20.57
C THR A 160 5.12 -4.56 -21.60
N THR A 161 6.41 -4.89 -21.70
CA THR A 161 7.22 -4.46 -22.83
C THR A 161 6.65 -5.07 -24.10
N GLY A 162 6.06 -4.23 -24.96
CA GLY A 162 5.77 -4.57 -26.35
C GLY A 162 7.02 -4.55 -27.23
#